data_AF-A0A942HJC7-F1
#
_entry.id   AF-A0A942HJC7-F1
#
_cell.length_a   1.000
_cell.length_b   1.000
_cell.length_c   1.000
_cell.angle_alpha   90.00
_cell.angle_beta   90.00
_cell.angle_gamma   90.00
#
_symmetry.space_group_name_H-M   'P 1'
#
loop_
_entity.id
_entity.type
_entity.pdbx_description
1 polymer ?
#
loop_
_entity_poly.entity_id
_entity_poly.type
_entity_poly.pdbx_seq_one_letter_code
_entity_poly.pdbx_strand_id
1 'polypeptide(L)'
;MLTFDAENHLIAAGGLVYKYDGDGNRVSKAPSGSPTSPNLIYWYGGSGNLQQESDGAGNGQYAHIYFNGRRIKRIEWNHGGWFDHYAYDHLGNARFVYGYNGASDVSDFYPFGGERPYTNTCTTHYKFEGKERDDETGNDDFGARYFSNRFGRWLSADWSNVPVPVPYANLTNPQTLNLYAMVADDPESVADFDGHSNVTPDWSSDEAKARRVHTANASWKENLIAFGIVATPGAAVAAPEDAINLANKILGQKNVTVFNIVQKHWWSW
;
A
#
# COMPACT_ATOMS: atom_id res chain seq x y z
N MET A 1 13.37 16.23 -16.28
CA MET A 1 13.39 17.17 -15.14
C MET A 1 12.29 16.74 -14.18
N LEU A 2 12.56 16.74 -12.87
CA LEU A 2 11.57 16.46 -11.81
C LEU A 2 11.19 17.80 -11.18
N THR A 3 9.90 18.01 -10.91
CA THR A 3 9.41 19.23 -10.26
C THR A 3 8.61 18.84 -9.03
N PHE A 4 8.91 19.46 -7.89
CA PHE A 4 8.25 19.22 -6.62
C PHE A 4 7.51 20.47 -6.16
N ASP A 5 6.43 20.28 -5.41
CA ASP A 5 5.75 21.37 -4.71
C ASP A 5 6.37 21.65 -3.32
N ALA A 6 5.74 22.56 -2.57
CA ALA A 6 6.20 22.96 -1.23
C ALA A 6 5.98 21.86 -0.17
N GLU A 7 5.11 20.90 -0.44
CA GLU A 7 4.82 19.74 0.42
C GLU A 7 5.70 18.54 0.05
N ASN A 8 6.64 18.73 -0.89
CA ASN A 8 7.58 17.73 -1.36
C ASN A 8 6.90 16.57 -2.12
N HIS A 9 5.73 16.82 -2.73
CA HIS A 9 5.14 15.92 -3.70
C HIS A 9 5.73 16.15 -5.10
N LEU A 10 5.94 15.08 -5.87
CA LEU A 10 6.39 15.17 -7.26
C LEU A 10 5.22 15.64 -8.13
N ILE A 11 5.23 16.88 -8.61
CA ILE A 11 4.10 17.44 -9.38
C ILE A 11 4.29 17.41 -10.89
N ALA A 12 5.51 17.18 -11.39
CA ALA A 12 5.75 16.97 -12.82
C ALA A 12 7.02 16.16 -13.12
N ALA A 13 6.90 15.16 -13.98
CA ALA A 13 8.00 14.36 -14.50
C ALA A 13 7.61 13.63 -15.78
N GLY A 14 8.59 13.29 -16.63
CA GLY A 14 8.35 12.43 -17.80
C GLY A 14 7.33 12.96 -18.83
N GLY A 15 7.02 14.27 -18.81
CA GLY A 15 5.97 14.86 -19.65
C GLY A 15 4.56 14.76 -19.07
N LEU A 16 4.40 14.21 -17.86
CA LEU A 16 3.18 14.20 -17.06
C LEU A 16 3.25 15.21 -15.92
N VAL A 17 2.06 15.58 -15.45
CA VAL A 17 1.82 16.30 -14.20
C VAL A 17 0.97 15.44 -13.28
N TYR A 18 1.16 15.62 -11.98
CA TYR A 18 0.50 14.85 -10.94
C TYR A 18 -0.29 15.78 -10.02
N LYS A 19 -1.37 15.27 -9.44
CA LYS A 19 -2.15 15.97 -8.40
C LYS A 19 -2.31 15.06 -7.19
N TYR A 20 -2.40 15.68 -6.03
CA TYR A 20 -2.51 15.00 -4.74
C TYR A 20 -3.75 15.51 -3.98
N ASP A 21 -4.32 14.67 -3.13
CA ASP A 21 -5.31 15.10 -2.14
C ASP A 21 -4.63 15.68 -0.90
N GLY A 22 -5.45 16.12 0.07
CA GLY A 22 -4.95 16.70 1.33
C GLY A 22 -4.23 15.70 2.25
N ASP A 23 -4.35 14.40 1.97
CA ASP A 23 -3.66 13.34 2.70
C ASP A 23 -2.34 12.92 2.00
N GLY A 24 -1.98 13.59 0.90
CA GLY A 24 -0.77 13.31 0.12
C GLY A 24 -0.89 12.13 -0.83
N ASN A 25 -2.09 11.59 -1.06
CA ASN A 25 -2.29 10.52 -2.04
C ASN A 25 -2.38 11.09 -3.44
N ARG A 26 -1.70 10.46 -4.40
CA ARG A 26 -1.76 10.87 -5.80
C ARG A 26 -3.14 10.57 -6.39
N VAL A 27 -3.92 11.59 -6.72
CA VAL A 27 -5.29 11.45 -7.23
C VAL A 27 -5.40 11.43 -8.76
N SER A 28 -4.39 11.93 -9.48
CA SER A 28 -4.41 11.85 -10.96
C SER A 28 -3.04 12.03 -11.62
N LYS A 29 -2.91 11.47 -12.83
CA LYS A 29 -1.88 11.81 -13.82
C LYS A 29 -2.53 12.52 -15.02
N ALA A 30 -1.85 13.52 -15.58
CA ALA A 30 -2.29 14.20 -16.79
C ALA A 30 -1.09 14.56 -17.69
N PRO A 31 -1.26 14.63 -19.02
CA PRO A 31 -0.24 15.18 -19.90
C PRO A 31 0.08 16.64 -19.55
N SER A 32 1.37 16.99 -19.54
CA SER A 32 1.82 18.37 -19.25
C SER A 32 1.27 19.42 -20.23
N GLY A 33 0.99 19.04 -21.49
CA GLY A 33 0.31 19.89 -22.47
C GLY A 33 -1.18 20.10 -22.23
N SER A 34 -1.80 19.33 -21.31
CA SER A 34 -3.22 19.43 -20.95
C SER A 34 -3.43 19.03 -19.47
N PRO A 35 -2.88 19.80 -18.52
CA PRO A 35 -2.75 19.42 -17.10
C PRO A 35 -4.09 19.31 -16.35
N THR A 36 -5.18 19.79 -16.94
CA THR A 36 -6.54 19.70 -16.41
C THR A 36 -7.31 18.49 -16.94
N SER A 37 -6.74 17.75 -17.89
CA SER A 37 -7.37 16.62 -18.57
C SER A 37 -6.60 15.33 -18.23
N PRO A 38 -6.93 14.68 -17.10
CA PRO A 38 -6.20 13.50 -16.67
C PRO A 38 -6.37 12.33 -17.65
N ASN A 39 -5.35 11.49 -17.77
CA ASN A 39 -5.43 10.20 -18.46
C ASN A 39 -5.62 9.03 -17.48
N LEU A 40 -5.30 9.25 -16.21
CA LEU A 40 -5.48 8.27 -15.13
C LEU A 40 -5.93 9.00 -13.86
N ILE A 41 -6.97 8.47 -13.21
CA ILE A 41 -7.52 8.98 -11.94
C ILE A 41 -7.50 7.84 -10.92
N TYR A 42 -7.09 8.16 -9.70
CA TYR A 42 -6.97 7.22 -8.59
C TYR A 42 -8.08 7.48 -7.56
N TRP A 43 -8.75 6.41 -7.13
CA TRP A 43 -9.85 6.46 -6.18
C TRP A 43 -9.49 5.67 -4.93
N TYR A 44 -9.23 6.39 -3.85
CA TYR A 44 -8.89 5.81 -2.55
C TYR A 44 -10.14 5.54 -1.73
N GLY A 45 -10.11 4.46 -0.95
CA GLY A 45 -11.15 4.14 0.02
C GLY A 45 -10.86 4.78 1.37
N GLY A 46 -11.80 4.69 2.32
CA GLY A 46 -11.64 5.26 3.67
C GLY A 46 -10.46 4.69 4.47
N SER A 47 -9.89 3.55 4.05
CA SER A 47 -8.68 2.96 4.64
C SER A 47 -7.37 3.53 4.09
N GLY A 48 -7.41 4.50 3.17
CA GLY A 48 -6.22 5.05 2.49
C GLY A 48 -5.64 4.15 1.39
N ASN A 49 -6.18 2.95 1.19
CA ASN A 49 -5.76 2.08 0.08
C ASN A 49 -6.45 2.48 -1.21
N LEU A 50 -5.70 2.47 -2.31
CA LEU A 50 -6.23 2.65 -3.66
C LEU A 50 -7.25 1.56 -3.98
N GLN A 51 -8.52 1.91 -4.21
CA GLN A 51 -9.56 0.93 -4.54
C GLN A 51 -9.77 0.80 -6.03
N GLN A 52 -9.66 1.89 -6.79
CA GLN A 52 -9.98 1.89 -8.21
C GLN A 52 -9.12 2.88 -8.99
N GLU A 53 -8.88 2.58 -10.25
CA GLU A 53 -8.32 3.46 -11.25
C GLU A 53 -9.36 3.66 -12.37
N SER A 54 -9.47 4.88 -12.88
CA SER A 54 -10.32 5.18 -14.04
C SER A 54 -9.57 6.00 -15.08
N ASP A 55 -10.09 6.00 -16.30
CA ASP A 55 -9.65 6.94 -17.33
C ASP A 55 -10.05 8.39 -16.97
N GLY A 56 -9.65 9.34 -17.80
CA GLY A 56 -9.98 10.76 -17.65
C GLY A 56 -11.46 11.12 -17.72
N ALA A 57 -12.31 10.22 -18.24
CA ALA A 57 -13.75 10.38 -18.30
C ALA A 57 -14.46 9.72 -17.11
N GLY A 58 -13.72 9.08 -16.20
CA GLY A 58 -14.26 8.38 -15.03
C GLY A 58 -14.70 6.95 -15.31
N ASN A 59 -14.40 6.38 -16.48
CA ASN A 59 -14.69 4.97 -16.75
C ASN A 59 -13.65 4.11 -16.02
N GLY A 60 -14.13 3.23 -15.14
CA GLY A 60 -13.27 2.30 -14.39
C GLY A 60 -12.40 1.46 -15.31
N GLN A 61 -11.10 1.42 -15.02
CA GLN A 61 -10.10 0.59 -15.70
C GLN A 61 -9.76 -0.62 -14.84
N TYR A 62 -9.45 -0.37 -13.58
CA TYR A 62 -9.00 -1.38 -12.63
C TYR A 62 -9.63 -1.17 -11.26
N ALA A 63 -9.89 -2.25 -10.54
CA ALA A 63 -10.19 -2.20 -9.11
C ALA A 63 -9.33 -3.20 -8.37
N HIS A 64 -8.95 -2.85 -7.15
CA HIS A 64 -7.92 -3.53 -6.39
C HIS A 64 -8.53 -4.20 -5.17
N ILE A 65 -8.20 -5.47 -4.98
CA ILE A 65 -8.65 -6.27 -3.83
C ILE A 65 -7.45 -6.51 -2.93
N TYR A 66 -7.61 -6.17 -1.66
CA TYR A 66 -6.56 -6.28 -0.65
C TYR A 66 -6.89 -7.36 0.38
N PHE A 67 -5.84 -7.96 0.92
CA PHE A 67 -5.91 -8.79 2.11
C PHE A 67 -4.75 -8.40 3.03
N ASN A 68 -5.08 -8.05 4.28
CA ASN A 68 -4.11 -7.61 5.29
C ASN A 68 -3.20 -6.46 4.79
N GLY A 69 -3.78 -5.45 4.13
CA GLY A 69 -3.06 -4.28 3.60
C GLY A 69 -2.26 -4.54 2.32
N ARG A 70 -2.23 -5.77 1.78
CA ARG A 70 -1.53 -6.10 0.54
C ARG A 70 -2.51 -6.35 -0.59
N ARG A 71 -2.28 -5.76 -1.76
CA ARG A 71 -3.03 -6.08 -2.99
C ARG A 71 -2.85 -7.57 -3.25
N ILE A 72 -3.92 -8.31 -3.49
CA ILE A 72 -3.86 -9.74 -3.85
C ILE A 72 -4.48 -9.99 -5.21
N LYS A 73 -5.40 -9.13 -5.64
CA LYS A 73 -5.99 -9.18 -6.96
C LYS A 73 -6.23 -7.79 -7.51
N ARG A 74 -6.32 -7.73 -8.83
CA ARG A 74 -6.85 -6.60 -9.58
C ARG A 74 -7.94 -7.16 -10.50
N ILE A 75 -9.05 -6.46 -10.61
CA ILE A 75 -10.04 -6.74 -11.65
C ILE A 75 -9.77 -5.78 -12.82
N GLU A 76 -10.00 -6.21 -14.06
CA GLU A 76 -9.81 -5.43 -15.29
C GLU A 76 -11.13 -5.22 -16.03
N TRP A 77 -11.61 -3.97 -16.08
CA TRP A 77 -12.96 -3.65 -16.60
C TRP A 77 -12.99 -3.72 -18.12
N ASN A 78 -11.90 -3.30 -18.77
CA ASN A 78 -11.77 -3.34 -20.23
C ASN A 78 -11.79 -4.76 -20.80
N HIS A 79 -11.49 -5.77 -19.98
CA HIS A 79 -11.55 -7.17 -20.35
C HIS A 79 -12.81 -7.87 -19.83
N GLY A 80 -13.88 -7.12 -19.51
CA GLY A 80 -15.13 -7.70 -19.05
C GLY A 80 -15.09 -8.20 -17.59
N GLY A 81 -14.23 -7.60 -16.75
CA GLY A 81 -14.12 -7.94 -15.33
C GLY A 81 -13.23 -9.14 -15.05
N TRP A 82 -12.18 -9.34 -15.83
CA TRP A 82 -11.19 -10.39 -15.57
C TRP A 82 -10.42 -10.13 -14.28
N PHE A 83 -9.91 -11.19 -13.66
CA PHE A 83 -9.11 -11.10 -12.43
C PHE A 83 -7.65 -11.43 -12.71
N ASP A 84 -6.77 -10.49 -12.37
CA ASP A 84 -5.35 -10.72 -12.16
C ASP A 84 -5.09 -11.05 -10.70
N HIS A 85 -4.24 -12.03 -10.45
CA HIS A 85 -3.82 -12.47 -9.14
C HIS A 85 -2.34 -12.19 -8.98
N TYR A 86 -1.98 -11.58 -7.85
CA TYR A 86 -0.59 -11.24 -7.55
C TYR A 86 -0.01 -12.29 -6.61
N ALA A 87 1.13 -12.85 -6.99
CA ALA A 87 1.99 -13.61 -6.09
C ALA A 87 3.28 -12.84 -5.87
N TYR A 88 3.70 -12.82 -4.62
CA TYR A 88 4.78 -11.97 -4.20
C TYR A 88 5.85 -12.71 -3.41
N ASP A 89 7.03 -12.12 -3.30
CA ASP A 89 8.07 -12.57 -2.37
C ASP A 89 7.88 -12.02 -0.94
N HIS A 90 8.85 -12.36 -0.07
CA HIS A 90 8.84 -12.03 1.36
C HIS A 90 8.93 -10.53 1.63
N LEU A 91 9.53 -9.77 0.73
CA LEU A 91 9.66 -8.31 0.86
C LEU A 91 8.40 -7.60 0.44
N GLY A 92 7.76 -8.05 -0.63
CA GLY A 92 6.75 -7.18 -1.21
C GLY A 92 6.62 -7.27 -2.71
N ASN A 93 7.62 -7.79 -3.41
CA ASN A 93 7.74 -7.62 -4.85
C ASN A 93 6.76 -8.52 -5.59
N ALA A 94 6.04 -7.96 -6.57
CA ALA A 94 5.13 -8.73 -7.42
C ALA A 94 5.95 -9.57 -8.40
N ARG A 95 6.18 -10.84 -8.04
CA ARG A 95 7.01 -11.77 -8.84
C ARG A 95 6.23 -12.43 -9.95
N PHE A 96 4.94 -12.65 -9.73
CA PHE A 96 4.05 -13.24 -10.69
C PHE A 96 2.71 -12.53 -10.67
N VAL A 97 2.21 -12.17 -11.84
CA VAL A 97 0.81 -11.81 -12.06
C VAL A 97 0.22 -12.80 -13.05
N TYR A 98 -0.87 -13.44 -12.64
CA TYR A 98 -1.55 -14.44 -13.45
C TYR A 98 -3.04 -14.19 -13.49
N GLY A 99 -3.62 -14.38 -14.68
CA GLY A 99 -5.04 -14.20 -14.92
C GLY A 99 -5.62 -15.38 -15.66
N TYR A 100 -6.70 -15.12 -16.40
CA TYR A 100 -7.42 -16.14 -17.15
C TYR A 100 -6.54 -16.86 -18.21
N ASN A 101 -5.64 -16.11 -18.87
CA ASN A 101 -4.76 -16.63 -19.92
C ASN A 101 -3.40 -17.15 -19.40
N GLY A 102 -3.27 -17.36 -18.09
CA GLY A 102 -2.01 -17.75 -17.46
C GLY A 102 -1.20 -16.57 -16.94
N ALA A 103 0.10 -16.76 -16.77
CA ALA A 103 1.01 -15.71 -16.27
C ALA A 103 1.20 -14.62 -17.34
N SER A 104 0.79 -13.39 -17.00
CA SER A 104 0.92 -12.19 -17.83
C SER A 104 2.09 -11.31 -17.38
N ASP A 105 2.60 -11.54 -16.18
CA ASP A 105 3.77 -10.85 -15.64
C ASP A 105 4.60 -11.82 -14.82
N VAL A 106 5.89 -11.92 -15.12
CA VAL A 106 6.85 -12.75 -14.38
C VAL A 106 8.17 -12.00 -14.35
N SER A 107 8.59 -11.61 -13.14
CA SER A 107 9.77 -10.78 -12.95
C SER A 107 10.57 -11.18 -11.71
N ASP A 108 11.89 -11.08 -11.83
CA ASP A 108 12.80 -11.00 -10.69
C ASP A 108 13.15 -9.53 -10.40
N PHE A 109 13.68 -9.27 -9.21
CA PHE A 109 14.11 -7.94 -8.81
C PHE A 109 15.57 -7.98 -8.34
N TYR A 110 16.35 -7.00 -8.76
CA TYR A 110 17.63 -6.67 -8.13
C TYR A 110 17.39 -6.16 -6.70
N PRO A 111 18.40 -6.18 -5.80
CA PRO A 111 18.20 -5.81 -4.40
C PRO A 111 17.50 -4.46 -4.22
N PHE A 112 17.89 -3.44 -4.99
CA PHE A 112 17.27 -2.10 -4.96
C PHE A 112 16.09 -1.95 -5.93
N GLY A 113 15.37 -3.04 -6.23
CA GLY A 113 14.09 -2.99 -6.92
C GLY A 113 14.11 -2.81 -8.44
N GLY A 114 15.29 -2.82 -9.06
CA GLY A 114 15.39 -2.88 -10.52
C GLY A 114 14.74 -4.16 -11.04
N GLU A 115 13.81 -4.04 -11.98
CA GLU A 115 13.07 -5.20 -12.50
C GLU A 115 13.90 -5.95 -13.55
N ARG A 116 13.87 -7.29 -13.47
CA ARG A 116 14.39 -8.21 -14.47
C ARG A 116 13.23 -9.05 -15.00
N PRO A 117 12.54 -8.59 -16.06
CA PRO A 117 11.34 -9.24 -16.55
C PRO A 117 11.67 -10.48 -17.40
N TYR A 118 10.89 -11.54 -17.21
CA TYR A 118 10.82 -12.71 -18.08
C TYR A 118 9.57 -12.68 -18.97
N THR A 119 8.47 -12.15 -18.43
CA THR A 119 7.22 -11.91 -19.15
C THR A 119 6.64 -10.61 -18.63
N ASN A 120 6.24 -9.70 -19.51
CA ASN A 120 5.71 -8.39 -19.13
C ASN A 120 4.62 -7.96 -20.13
N THR A 121 3.57 -8.77 -20.23
CA THR A 121 2.42 -8.53 -21.10
C THR A 121 1.22 -7.98 -20.32
N CYS A 122 1.29 -8.00 -18.99
CA CYS A 122 0.33 -7.35 -18.10
C CYS A 122 0.53 -5.84 -18.09
N THR A 123 -0.58 -5.09 -18.00
CA THR A 123 -0.58 -3.62 -17.85
C THR A 123 -0.44 -3.17 -16.39
N THR A 124 0.09 -4.03 -15.52
CA THR A 124 0.23 -3.67 -14.11
C THR A 124 1.45 -2.80 -13.88
N HIS A 125 1.25 -1.74 -13.11
CA HIS A 125 2.32 -0.86 -12.67
C HIS A 125 2.83 -1.25 -11.26
N TYR A 126 2.21 -2.22 -10.58
CA TYR A 126 2.54 -2.53 -9.19
C TYR A 126 3.59 -3.63 -9.09
N LYS A 127 4.84 -3.22 -8.83
CA LYS A 127 6.03 -4.05 -9.02
C LYS A 127 6.83 -4.23 -7.72
N PHE A 128 7.85 -3.39 -7.51
CA PHE A 128 8.75 -3.46 -6.37
C PHE A 128 8.02 -3.06 -5.08
N GLU A 129 8.11 -3.91 -4.06
CA GLU A 129 7.39 -3.78 -2.79
C GLU A 129 5.86 -3.55 -2.92
N GLY A 130 5.29 -3.93 -4.07
CA GLY A 130 3.88 -3.72 -4.40
C GLY A 130 3.50 -2.27 -4.73
N LYS A 131 4.50 -1.39 -4.86
CA LYS A 131 4.37 0.03 -5.18
C LYS A 131 4.22 0.26 -6.68
N GLU A 132 3.59 1.38 -7.03
CA GLU A 132 3.37 1.76 -8.41
C GLU A 132 4.69 2.25 -9.04
N ARG A 133 5.11 1.64 -10.14
CA ARG A 133 6.20 2.09 -10.97
C ARG A 133 5.66 2.97 -12.09
N ASP A 134 6.10 4.21 -12.10
CA ASP A 134 5.74 5.18 -13.12
C ASP A 134 6.52 4.92 -14.41
N ASP A 135 5.85 4.54 -15.50
CA ASP A 135 6.51 4.23 -16.78
C ASP A 135 7.32 5.42 -17.33
N GLU A 136 6.83 6.63 -17.14
CA GLU A 136 7.42 7.87 -17.65
C GLU A 136 8.69 8.29 -16.91
N THR A 137 8.92 7.77 -15.70
CA THR A 137 10.12 8.08 -14.91
C THR A 137 10.97 6.86 -14.61
N GLY A 138 10.39 5.68 -14.48
CA GLY A 138 10.98 4.47 -13.93
C GLY A 138 11.15 4.50 -12.40
N ASN A 139 10.51 5.45 -11.71
CA ASN A 139 10.55 5.57 -10.25
C ASN A 139 9.33 4.90 -9.63
N ASP A 140 9.46 4.52 -8.37
CA ASP A 140 8.39 3.88 -7.59
C ASP A 140 7.75 4.88 -6.64
N ASP A 141 6.42 4.97 -6.66
CA ASP A 141 5.62 5.80 -5.77
C ASP A 141 5.28 5.03 -4.48
N PHE A 142 5.92 5.41 -3.37
CA PHE A 142 5.66 4.79 -2.07
C PHE A 142 4.52 5.44 -1.30
N GLY A 143 4.00 6.58 -1.77
CA GLY A 143 3.10 7.47 -1.05
C GLY A 143 3.86 8.69 -0.54
N ALA A 144 4.64 8.54 0.53
CA ALA A 144 5.35 9.67 1.12
C ALA A 144 6.52 10.18 0.27
N ARG A 145 7.15 9.30 -0.51
CA ARG A 145 8.36 9.60 -1.29
C ARG A 145 8.41 8.77 -2.57
N TYR A 146 9.17 9.29 -3.54
CA TYR A 146 9.52 8.56 -4.75
C TYR A 146 10.89 7.90 -4.62
N PHE A 147 10.97 6.62 -4.97
CA PHE A 147 12.19 5.84 -4.94
C PHE A 147 12.76 5.64 -6.36
N SER A 148 14.08 5.73 -6.51
CA SER A 148 14.76 5.42 -7.77
C SER A 148 15.62 4.18 -7.60
N ASN A 149 15.17 3.07 -8.21
CA ASN A 149 15.96 1.83 -8.28
C ASN A 149 17.32 2.02 -8.96
N ARG A 150 17.42 2.95 -9.92
CA ARG A 150 18.67 3.24 -10.66
C ARG A 150 19.74 3.87 -9.77
N PHE A 151 19.32 4.62 -8.75
CA PHE A 151 20.22 5.27 -7.79
C PHE A 151 20.27 4.58 -6.44
N GLY A 152 19.40 3.59 -6.21
CA GLY A 152 19.26 2.88 -4.94
C GLY A 152 18.88 3.79 -3.77
N ARG A 153 18.12 4.86 -4.02
CA ARG A 153 17.80 5.88 -2.99
C ARG A 153 16.50 6.64 -3.26
N TRP A 154 16.00 7.29 -2.21
CA TRP A 154 14.88 8.23 -2.29
C TRP A 154 15.24 9.48 -3.09
N LEU A 155 14.25 10.07 -3.76
CA LEU A 155 14.41 11.31 -4.53
C LEU A 155 14.22 12.58 -3.69
N SER A 156 13.71 12.42 -2.47
CA SER A 156 13.60 13.47 -1.47
C SER A 156 14.08 12.97 -0.11
N ALA A 157 14.47 13.91 0.76
CA ALA A 157 14.76 13.58 2.15
C ALA A 157 13.50 13.03 2.83
N ASP A 158 13.70 12.15 3.82
CA ASP A 158 12.65 11.75 4.74
C ASP A 158 12.09 12.97 5.48
N TRP A 159 10.78 12.96 5.71
CA TRP A 159 10.03 14.09 6.26
C TRP A 159 9.06 13.62 7.33
N SER A 160 8.65 14.52 8.22
CA SER A 160 7.59 14.24 9.19
C SER A 160 6.66 15.44 9.31
N ASN A 161 5.40 15.18 9.65
CA ASN A 161 4.38 16.21 9.91
C ASN A 161 4.79 17.23 10.98
N VAL A 162 5.69 16.83 11.89
CA VAL A 162 6.30 17.72 12.86
C VAL A 162 7.68 18.14 12.34
N PRO A 163 8.02 19.43 12.28
CA PRO A 163 9.34 19.86 11.85
C PRO A 163 10.44 19.34 12.79
N VAL A 164 11.29 18.44 12.28
CA VAL A 164 12.50 17.96 12.94
C VAL A 164 13.65 17.86 11.93
N PRO A 165 14.91 18.12 12.33
CA PRO A 165 16.03 18.15 11.37
C PRO A 165 16.36 16.81 10.69
N VAL A 166 16.24 15.70 11.44
CA VAL A 166 16.49 14.33 10.97
C VAL A 166 15.37 13.42 11.47
N PRO A 167 14.19 13.44 10.81
CA PRO A 167 13.05 12.63 11.23
C PRO A 167 13.42 11.14 11.22
N TYR A 168 12.81 10.37 12.13
CA TYR A 168 12.95 8.90 12.22
C TYR A 168 14.37 8.37 12.47
N ALA A 169 15.38 9.25 12.59
CA ALA A 169 16.76 8.86 12.79
C ALA A 169 17.06 8.51 14.26
N ASN A 170 17.89 7.48 14.47
CA ASN A 170 18.50 7.17 15.74
C ASN A 170 19.90 7.79 15.80
N LEU A 171 20.08 8.83 16.61
CA LEU A 171 21.36 9.55 16.72
C LEU A 171 22.54 8.70 17.20
N THR A 172 22.29 7.51 17.75
CA THR A 172 23.34 6.55 18.13
C THR A 172 23.73 5.58 17.00
N ASN A 173 22.98 5.57 15.90
CA ASN A 173 23.26 4.81 14.68
C ASN A 173 23.46 5.78 13.49
N PRO A 174 24.71 6.13 13.13
CA PRO A 174 25.00 7.07 12.05
C PRO A 174 24.39 6.70 10.69
N GLN A 175 24.14 5.41 10.42
CA GLN A 175 23.50 4.97 9.18
C GLN A 175 22.08 5.54 9.04
N THR A 176 21.37 5.72 10.15
CA THR A 176 20.00 6.27 10.16
C THR A 176 19.94 7.78 9.94
N LEU A 177 21.09 8.48 9.95
CA LEU A 177 21.16 9.92 9.65
C LEU A 177 21.04 10.21 8.14
N ASN A 178 21.19 9.19 7.29
CA ASN A 178 21.01 9.35 5.85
C ASN A 178 19.52 9.29 5.49
N LEU A 179 18.89 10.47 5.36
CA LEU A 179 17.48 10.61 5.02
C LEU A 179 17.11 10.16 3.59
N TYR A 180 18.08 9.71 2.79
CA TYR A 180 17.87 9.22 1.43
C TYR A 180 18.09 7.71 1.28
N ALA A 181 18.56 7.03 2.33
CA ALA A 181 18.81 5.59 2.28
C ALA A 181 17.48 4.81 2.22
N MET A 182 17.43 3.81 1.34
CA MET A 182 16.38 2.79 1.36
C MET A 182 16.74 1.75 2.41
N VAL A 183 15.90 1.62 3.43
CA VAL A 183 16.04 0.65 4.53
C VAL A 183 17.48 0.44 5.04
N ALA A 184 18.18 1.55 5.33
CA ALA A 184 19.56 1.52 5.81
C ALA A 184 20.56 0.76 4.89
N ASP A 185 20.31 0.74 3.58
CA ASP A 185 21.05 0.02 2.55
C ASP A 185 20.96 -1.52 2.61
N ASP A 186 19.88 -2.06 3.22
CA ASP A 186 19.58 -3.51 3.32
C ASP A 186 18.17 -3.88 2.75
N PRO A 187 17.90 -3.60 1.46
CA PRO A 187 16.60 -3.83 0.83
C PRO A 187 16.27 -5.31 0.62
N GLU A 188 17.22 -6.22 0.79
CA GLU A 188 16.98 -7.66 0.70
C GLU A 188 16.31 -8.25 1.96
N SER A 189 16.42 -7.55 3.09
CA SER A 189 15.97 -8.04 4.39
C SER A 189 14.68 -7.36 4.86
N VAL A 190 14.48 -6.09 4.52
CA VAL A 190 13.38 -5.27 5.04
C VAL A 190 12.76 -4.46 3.91
N ALA A 191 11.43 -4.40 3.90
CA ALA A 191 10.66 -3.56 2.99
C ALA A 191 10.30 -2.21 3.63
N ASP A 192 10.10 -1.18 2.80
CA ASP A 192 9.52 0.10 3.18
C ASP A 192 8.04 0.18 2.73
N PHE A 193 7.11 0.17 3.68
CA PHE A 193 5.69 0.09 3.33
C PHE A 193 5.04 1.43 2.99
N ASP A 194 5.64 2.57 3.32
CA ASP A 194 5.02 3.89 3.17
C ASP A 194 5.98 4.97 2.70
N GLY A 195 7.27 4.65 2.57
CA GLY A 195 8.32 5.59 2.27
C GLY A 195 8.83 6.32 3.50
N HIS A 196 8.69 5.79 4.72
CA HIS A 196 9.26 6.35 5.95
C HIS A 196 10.01 5.30 6.79
N SER A 197 10.42 4.17 6.19
CA SER A 197 10.89 3.01 6.95
C SER A 197 11.98 3.37 7.95
N ASN A 198 11.61 3.20 9.21
CA ASN A 198 12.49 3.22 10.36
C ASN A 198 13.15 1.84 10.46
N VAL A 199 14.27 1.63 9.77
CA VAL A 199 15.17 0.54 10.16
C VAL A 199 15.83 0.94 11.47
N THR A 200 15.13 0.72 12.57
CA THR A 200 15.84 0.37 13.79
C THR A 200 16.26 -1.09 13.58
N PRO A 201 17.57 -1.43 13.48
CA PRO A 201 18.02 -2.82 13.54
C PRO A 201 17.71 -3.48 14.91
N ASP A 202 17.03 -2.76 15.80
CA ASP A 202 16.36 -3.27 16.97
C ASP A 202 15.18 -4.17 16.58
N TRP A 203 15.47 -5.46 16.37
CA TRP A 203 14.49 -6.56 16.32
C TRP A 203 13.63 -6.69 17.61
N SER A 204 13.92 -5.92 18.65
CA SER A 204 13.30 -5.98 19.97
C SER A 204 12.37 -4.81 20.33
N SER A 205 12.33 -3.68 19.62
CA SER A 205 11.47 -2.55 19.99
C SER A 205 9.99 -2.88 19.82
N ASP A 206 9.21 -2.57 20.85
CA ASP A 206 7.76 -2.78 20.85
C ASP A 206 7.04 -1.87 19.84
N GLU A 207 7.66 -0.78 19.38
CA GLU A 207 7.14 0.10 18.31
C GLU A 207 7.22 -0.53 16.91
N ALA A 208 8.30 -1.27 16.59
CA ALA A 208 8.41 -2.01 15.34
C ALA A 208 7.40 -3.18 15.28
N LYS A 209 7.10 -3.79 16.43
CA LYS A 209 6.01 -4.77 16.58
C LYS A 209 4.65 -4.08 16.50
N ALA A 210 4.49 -2.90 17.09
CA ALA A 210 3.24 -2.14 17.06
C ALA A 210 2.86 -1.68 15.64
N ARG A 211 3.81 -1.27 14.79
CA ARG A 211 3.51 -0.93 13.38
C ARG A 211 3.03 -2.12 12.55
N ARG A 212 3.55 -3.33 12.79
CA ARG A 212 3.01 -4.57 12.20
C ARG A 212 1.58 -4.88 12.69
N VAL A 213 1.25 -4.44 13.91
CA VAL A 213 -0.04 -4.68 14.56
C VAL A 213 -1.07 -3.57 14.27
N HIS A 214 -0.66 -2.33 14.02
CA HIS A 214 -1.56 -1.22 13.69
C HIS A 214 -2.23 -1.39 12.32
N THR A 215 -1.50 -1.87 11.31
CA THR A 215 -2.07 -2.21 9.99
C THR A 215 -3.01 -3.42 10.07
N ALA A 216 -2.75 -4.37 10.98
CA ALA A 216 -3.64 -5.50 11.20
C ALA A 216 -4.92 -5.07 11.96
N ASN A 217 -4.80 -4.33 13.07
CA ASN A 217 -5.90 -4.04 13.98
C ASN A 217 -6.89 -2.96 13.51
N ALA A 218 -6.47 -1.99 12.69
CA ALA A 218 -7.42 -1.06 12.06
C ALA A 218 -8.35 -1.78 11.07
N SER A 219 -7.85 -2.82 10.41
CA SER A 219 -8.59 -3.61 9.42
C SER A 219 -9.67 -4.52 10.04
N TRP A 220 -9.47 -5.11 11.23
CA TRP A 220 -10.40 -6.13 11.74
C TRP A 220 -11.77 -5.59 12.18
N LYS A 221 -11.85 -4.35 12.69
CA LYS A 221 -13.12 -3.76 13.15
C LYS A 221 -13.94 -3.18 12.00
N GLU A 222 -13.29 -2.64 10.97
CA GLU A 222 -13.97 -2.06 9.82
C GLU A 222 -14.40 -3.14 8.79
N ASN A 223 -13.63 -4.23 8.67
CA ASN A 223 -13.96 -5.31 7.73
C ASN A 223 -15.14 -6.20 8.18
N LEU A 224 -15.52 -6.20 9.46
CA LEU A 224 -16.72 -6.91 9.92
C LEU A 224 -18.03 -6.23 9.49
N ILE A 225 -17.99 -4.93 9.16
CA ILE A 225 -19.13 -4.18 8.62
C ILE A 225 -19.17 -4.29 7.09
N ALA A 226 -18.01 -4.49 6.44
CA ALA A 226 -17.88 -4.62 4.99
C ALA A 226 -18.24 -6.02 4.45
N PHE A 227 -18.22 -7.07 5.28
CA PHE A 227 -18.83 -8.37 4.94
C PHE A 227 -20.35 -8.31 5.14
N GLY A 228 -21.00 -7.54 4.27
CA GLY A 228 -22.44 -7.63 4.06
C GLY A 228 -22.81 -9.07 3.69
N ILE A 229 -23.14 -9.88 4.71
CA ILE A 229 -24.21 -10.85 4.56
C ILE A 229 -25.42 -10.01 4.15
N VAL A 230 -25.65 -9.89 2.85
CA VAL A 230 -26.86 -9.32 2.29
C VAL A 230 -27.99 -10.21 2.79
N ALA A 231 -28.59 -9.80 3.91
CA ALA A 231 -29.84 -10.37 4.37
C ALA A 231 -30.86 -10.11 3.26
N THR A 232 -31.26 -11.16 2.56
CA THR A 232 -32.48 -11.12 1.76
C THR A 232 -33.64 -10.77 2.70
N PRO A 233 -34.53 -9.83 2.35
CA PRO A 233 -35.65 -9.48 3.22
C PRO A 233 -36.50 -10.72 3.48
N GLY A 234 -36.46 -11.24 4.71
CA GLY A 234 -37.28 -12.38 5.14
C GLY A 234 -36.56 -13.61 5.70
N ALA A 235 -35.23 -13.68 5.70
CA ALA A 235 -34.50 -14.77 6.35
C ALA A 235 -34.18 -14.43 7.83
N ALA A 236 -34.63 -15.27 8.76
CA ALA A 236 -34.38 -15.13 10.19
C ALA A 236 -32.87 -15.07 10.48
N VAL A 237 -32.42 -13.99 11.12
CA VAL A 237 -31.02 -13.79 11.52
C VAL A 237 -30.74 -14.73 12.69
N ALA A 238 -29.85 -15.71 12.50
CA ALA A 238 -29.31 -16.49 13.61
C ALA A 238 -28.59 -15.54 14.59
N ALA A 239 -28.78 -15.78 15.89
CA ALA A 239 -28.40 -14.84 16.94
C ALA A 239 -26.88 -14.51 16.91
N PRO A 240 -26.46 -13.33 17.40
CA PRO A 240 -25.06 -12.89 17.45
C PRO A 240 -24.10 -13.90 18.12
N GLU A 241 -24.63 -14.77 18.97
CA GLU A 241 -23.91 -15.87 19.63
C GLU A 241 -23.27 -16.85 18.62
N ASP A 242 -23.90 -17.08 17.46
CA ASP A 242 -23.47 -18.11 16.51
C ASP A 242 -22.22 -17.71 15.71
N ALA A 243 -22.04 -16.41 15.44
CA ALA A 243 -20.85 -15.89 14.78
C ALA A 243 -19.60 -15.98 15.68
N ILE A 244 -19.78 -15.74 16.98
CA ILE A 244 -18.70 -15.84 18.00
C ILE A 244 -18.28 -17.30 18.17
N ASN A 245 -19.24 -18.22 18.22
CA ASN A 245 -18.97 -19.65 18.33
C ASN A 245 -18.29 -20.22 17.07
N LEU A 246 -18.64 -19.72 15.88
CA LEU A 246 -17.98 -20.08 14.62
C LEU A 246 -16.53 -19.59 14.57
N ALA A 247 -16.27 -18.35 14.99
CA ALA A 247 -14.93 -17.79 15.09
C ALA A 247 -14.04 -18.59 16.06
N ASN A 248 -14.57 -18.96 17.22
CA ASN A 248 -13.86 -19.79 18.21
C ASN A 248 -13.60 -21.22 17.72
N LYS A 249 -14.46 -21.76 16.85
CA LYS A 249 -14.31 -23.08 16.24
C LYS A 249 -13.26 -23.08 15.12
N ILE A 250 -13.17 -22.00 14.34
CA ILE A 250 -12.17 -21.80 13.28
C ILE A 250 -10.78 -21.57 13.88
N LEU A 251 -10.69 -20.84 14.99
CA LEU A 251 -9.44 -20.49 15.66
C LEU A 251 -8.85 -21.61 16.54
N GLY A 252 -9.50 -22.78 16.62
CA GLY A 252 -8.94 -23.98 17.24
C GLY A 252 -8.37 -23.75 18.64
N GLN A 253 -9.26 -23.54 19.63
CA GLN A 253 -8.99 -23.48 21.08
C GLN A 253 -7.53 -23.69 21.54
N LYS A 254 -6.66 -22.70 21.34
CA LYS A 254 -5.41 -22.56 22.12
C LYS A 254 -5.13 -21.09 22.37
N ASN A 255 -5.61 -20.65 23.55
CA ASN A 255 -5.07 -19.54 24.35
C ASN A 255 -5.00 -18.14 23.72
N VAL A 256 -6.14 -17.46 23.63
CA VAL A 256 -6.14 -16.00 23.75
C VAL A 256 -7.07 -15.62 24.90
N THR A 257 -6.50 -15.54 26.09
CA THR A 257 -7.10 -14.83 27.22
C THR A 257 -7.11 -13.35 26.85
N VAL A 258 -8.18 -12.88 26.21
CA VAL A 258 -8.36 -11.45 25.96
C VAL A 258 -8.50 -10.77 27.31
N PHE A 259 -7.46 -10.03 27.68
CA PHE A 259 -7.44 -9.12 28.82
C PHE A 259 -8.65 -8.18 28.74
N ASN A 260 -9.55 -8.31 29.71
CA ASN A 260 -10.60 -7.34 30.00
C ASN A 260 -9.96 -6.02 30.43
N ILE A 261 -9.84 -5.06 29.51
CA ILE A 261 -9.57 -3.66 29.84
C ILE A 261 -10.59 -2.80 29.07
N VAL A 262 -11.25 -1.92 29.83
CA VAL A 262 -12.30 -0.96 29.45
C VAL A 262 -13.75 -1.47 29.38
N GLN A 263 -14.28 -1.91 30.52
CA GLN A 263 -15.64 -1.52 30.93
C GLN A 263 -15.67 -1.24 32.44
N LYS A 264 -15.10 -0.11 32.86
CA LYS A 264 -15.42 0.54 34.13
C LYS A 264 -15.24 2.04 33.96
N HIS A 265 -16.36 2.73 33.80
CA HIS A 265 -16.69 4.04 34.36
C HIS A 265 -17.58 4.83 33.42
N TRP A 266 -18.88 4.53 33.36
CA TRP A 266 -19.92 5.54 33.13
C TRP A 266 -21.24 5.05 33.76
N TRP A 267 -21.47 5.42 35.02
CA TRP A 267 -22.79 5.52 35.65
C TRP A 267 -22.81 6.81 36.50
N SER A 268 -23.85 7.63 36.29
CA SER A 268 -24.34 8.86 36.99
C SER A 268 -24.45 9.97 35.93
N TRP A 269 -25.63 10.45 35.54
CA TRP A 269 -26.89 10.70 36.24
C TRP A 269 -28.09 10.39 35.35
#